data_AF-A0A377WIK5-F1
#
_entry.id   AF-A0A377WIK5-F1
#
_cell.length_a   1.000
_cell.length_b   1.000
_cell.length_c   1.000
_cell.angle_alpha   90.00
_cell.angle_beta   90.00
_cell.angle_gamma   90.00
#
_symmetry.space_group_name_H-M   'P 1'
#
loop_
_entity.id
_entity.type
_entity.pdbx_description
1 polymer ?
#
loop_
_entity_poly.entity_id
_entity_poly.type
_entity_poly.pdbx_seq_one_letter_code
_entity_poly.pdbx_strand_id
1 'polypeptide(L)' 'MNLDYQLDGPDGAPVIVLSNSLGTTRAMWQPQIEALTAHFRGAALRHARPR' A
#
# COMPACT_ATOMS: atom_id res chain seq x y z
N MET A 1 14.41 9.65 6.44
CA MET A 1 13.27 8.70 6.37
C MET A 1 12.78 8.71 4.94
N ASN A 2 12.91 7.61 4.18
CA ASN A 2 12.39 7.52 2.81
C ASN A 2 11.23 6.51 2.80
N LEU A 3 10.13 6.83 2.11
CA LEU A 3 8.91 6.04 2.13
C LEU A 3 8.65 5.47 0.73
N ASP A 4 8.50 4.16 0.68
CA ASP A 4 8.28 3.43 -0.55
C ASP A 4 6.80 3.05 -0.60
N TYR A 5 6.06 3.57 -1.59
CA TYR A 5 4.62 3.35 -1.72
C TYR A 5 4.18 3.04 -3.16
N GLN A 6 2.98 2.45 -3.28
CA GLN A 6 2.26 2.29 -4.55
C GLN A 6 0.79 2.61 -4.33
N LEU A 7 0.18 3.25 -5.33
CA LEU A 7 -1.24 3.59 -5.36
C LEU A 7 -1.95 2.77 -6.43
N ASP A 8 -3.00 2.07 -6.04
CA ASP A 8 -3.85 1.26 -6.91
C ASP A 8 -5.32 1.67 -6.77
N GLY A 9 -6.14 1.42 -7.79
CA GLY A 9 -7.58 1.72 -7.78
C GLY A 9 -7.96 3.06 -8.45
N PRO A 10 -9.27 3.39 -8.46
CA PRO A 10 -9.82 4.49 -9.25
C PRO A 10 -9.35 5.87 -8.79
N ASP A 11 -9.15 6.77 -9.76
CA ASP A 11 -8.97 8.18 -9.46
C ASP A 11 -10.21 8.77 -8.77
N GLY A 12 -9.99 9.54 -7.70
CA GLY A 12 -11.07 10.18 -6.93
C GLY A 12 -11.77 9.30 -5.89
N ALA A 13 -11.45 7.99 -5.80
CA ALA A 13 -11.97 7.12 -4.74
C ALA A 13 -11.35 7.47 -3.37
N PRO A 14 -12.06 7.19 -2.24
CA PRO A 14 -11.49 7.39 -0.91
C PRO A 14 -10.20 6.57 -0.72
N VAL A 15 -9.20 7.18 -0.08
CA VAL A 15 -7.88 6.56 0.09
C VAL A 15 -7.83 5.69 1.34
N ILE A 16 -7.30 4.48 1.21
CA ILE A 16 -6.95 3.60 2.33
C ILE A 16 -5.44 3.34 2.37
N VAL A 17 -4.86 3.33 3.57
CA VAL A 17 -3.41 3.15 3.77
C VAL A 17 -3.14 1.86 4.53
N LEU A 18 -2.33 0.97 3.92
CA LEU A 18 -1.84 -0.25 4.55
C LEU A 18 -0.37 -0.05 4.94
N SER A 19 -0.11 0.00 6.24
CA SER A 19 1.24 0.19 6.78
C SER A 19 1.84 -1.15 7.21
N ASN A 20 3.04 -1.45 6.72
CA ASN A 20 3.74 -2.68 7.07
C ASN A 20 4.87 -2.47 8.10
N SER A 21 5.12 -3.52 8.89
CA SER A 21 6.24 -3.58 9.83
C SER A 21 7.59 -3.57 9.11
N LEU A 22 8.65 -3.16 9.82
CA LEU A 22 10.01 -3.20 9.28
C LEU A 22 10.41 -4.63 8.91
N GLY A 23 11.05 -4.80 7.75
CA GLY A 23 11.52 -6.10 7.27
C GLY A 23 10.49 -6.91 6.48
N THR A 24 9.23 -6.46 6.38
CA THR A 24 8.23 -7.10 5.51
C THR A 24 8.17 -6.45 4.12
N THR A 25 7.36 -7.04 3.23
CA THR A 25 7.13 -6.57 1.86
C THR A 25 5.65 -6.28 1.64
N ARG A 26 5.32 -5.45 0.65
CA ARG A 26 3.90 -5.15 0.31
C ARG A 26 3.14 -6.37 -0.22
N ALA A 27 3.85 -7.41 -0.68
CA ALA A 27 3.22 -8.63 -1.19
C ALA A 27 2.33 -9.33 -0.13
N MET A 28 2.56 -9.07 1.17
CA MET A 28 1.66 -9.56 2.22
C MET A 28 0.22 -9.04 2.10
N TRP A 29 0.04 -7.91 1.41
CA TRP A 29 -1.24 -7.24 1.22
C TRP A 29 -1.89 -7.53 -0.14
N GLN A 30 -1.28 -8.37 -0.99
CA GLN A 30 -1.79 -8.63 -2.34
C GLN A 30 -3.28 -9.02 -2.36
N PRO A 31 -3.74 -9.97 -1.50
CA PRO A 31 -5.17 -10.34 -1.48
C PRO A 31 -6.09 -9.19 -1.04
N GLN A 32 -5.64 -8.36 -0.09
CA GLN A 32 -6.41 -7.21 0.39
C GLN A 32 -6.46 -6.09 -0.64
N ILE A 33 -5.37 -5.83 -1.36
CA ILE A 33 -5.33 -4.82 -2.43
C ILE A 33 -6.30 -5.21 -3.55
N GLU A 34 -6.31 -6.47 -3.98
CA GLU A 34 -7.24 -6.96 -5.01
C GLU A 34 -8.70 -6.74 -4.63
N ALA A 35 -9.07 -6.99 -3.37
CA ALA A 35 -10.43 -6.77 -2.89
C ALA A 35 -10.78 -5.28 -2.68
N LEU A 36 -9.85 -4.48 -2.14
CA LEU A 36 -10.12 -3.10 -1.74
C LEU A 36 -10.12 -2.13 -2.92
N THR A 37 -9.31 -2.38 -3.95
CA THR A 37 -9.17 -1.49 -5.10
C THR A 37 -10.41 -1.40 -5.98
N ALA A 38 -11.42 -2.24 -5.77
CA ALA A 38 -12.74 -2.10 -6.39
C ALA A 38 -13.53 -0.87 -5.88
N HIS A 39 -13.25 -0.40 -4.67
CA HIS A 39 -14.02 0.65 -3.99
C HIS A 39 -13.18 1.81 -3.47
N PHE A 40 -11.90 1.54 -3.19
CA PHE A 40 -10.97 2.47 -2.60
C PHE A 40 -9.77 2.68 -3.51
N ARG A 41 -9.10 3.81 -3.32
CA ARG A 41 -7.73 3.97 -3.81
C ARG A 41 -6.77 3.46 -2.73
N GLY A 42 -6.11 2.33 -2.99
CA GLY A 42 -5.23 1.66 -2.03
C GLY A 42 -3.81 2.22 -2.07
N ALA A 43 -3.25 2.58 -0.93
CA ALA A 43 -1.85 2.95 -0.75
C ALA A 43 -1.14 1.93 0.16
N ALA A 44 -0.25 1.11 -0.41
CA ALA A 44 0.56 0.20 0.39
C ALA A 44 1.94 0.83 0.70
N LEU A 45 2.26 0.98 1.99
CA LEU A 45 3.45 1.68 2.48
C LEU A 45 4.47 0.71 3.06
N ARG A 46 5.73 0.85 2.62
CA ARG A 46 6.88 0.16 3.20
C ARG A 46 7.92 1.14 3.71
N HIS A 47 8.46 0.84 4.90
CA HIS A 47 9.66 1.48 5.41
C HIS A 47 10.87 1.15 4.53
N ALA A 48 11.44 2.16 3.87
CA ALA A 48 12.68 1.95 3.12
C ALA A 48 13.81 1.59 4.09
N ARG A 49 14.57 0.54 3.77
CA ARG A 49 15.83 0.26 4.47
C ARG A 49 16.78 1.43 4.20
N PRO A 50 17.52 1.95 5.20
CA PRO A 50 18.62 2.86 4.93
C PRO A 50 19.62 2.18 3.98
N ARG A 51 20.13 2.94 3.01
CA ARG A 51 21.18 2.47 2.09
C ARG A 51 22.43 2.08 2.85
#